data_AF-X1KIE7-F1
#
_entry.id   AF-X1KIE7-F1
#
_cell.length_a   1.000
_cell.length_b   1.000
_cell.length_c   1.000
_cell.angle_alpha   90.00
_cell.angle_beta   90.00
_cell.angle_gamma   90.00
#
_symmetry.space_group_name_H-M   'P 1'
#
loop_
_entity.id
_entity.type
_entity.pdbx_description
1 polymer ?
#
loop_
_entity_poly.entity_id
_entity_poly.type
_entity_poly.pdbx_seq_one_letter_code
_entity_poly.pdbx_strand_id
1 'polypeptide(L)'
;MKLTERFKQGKFVITCEVGPPKGIEIEKVIDELEPLRSKIDAFNVTDLQSSVLRVGSMATCRLLKEKDFEPIMQLTCRDRNRLGLQSDVLSAAVLGIENLLCLTGDHPQLGDHPEAMPVFDLDSVQLLSAVKGLMNGKDMAGNDLEGRPPHFALGATVNPGADPLEPQIIKMEKKIEAGAEFFQTQAVYEVDKFANFCEKVKHLK
;
A
#
# COMPACT_ATOMS: atom_id res chain seq x y z
N MET A 1 -10.89 9.34 -6.17
CA MET A 1 -11.07 8.48 -7.36
C MET A 1 -10.08 7.34 -7.26
N LYS A 2 -10.59 6.11 -7.38
CA LYS A 2 -9.77 4.90 -7.26
C LYS A 2 -8.78 4.79 -8.41
N LEU A 3 -7.62 4.23 -8.12
CA LEU A 3 -6.58 3.99 -9.13
C LEU A 3 -7.07 3.01 -10.20
N THR A 4 -7.83 1.99 -9.78
CA THR A 4 -8.39 0.96 -10.67
C THR A 4 -9.42 1.50 -11.65
N GLU A 5 -10.09 2.61 -11.35
CA GLU A 5 -10.99 3.29 -12.28
C GLU A 5 -10.22 3.93 -13.45
N ARG A 6 -9.03 4.49 -13.18
CA ARG A 6 -8.14 5.03 -14.21
C ARG A 6 -7.62 3.92 -15.13
N PHE A 7 -7.27 2.75 -14.57
CA PHE A 7 -6.86 1.59 -15.38
C PHE A 7 -7.97 1.11 -16.32
N LYS A 8 -9.21 1.03 -15.82
CA LYS A 8 -10.39 0.64 -16.64
C LYS A 8 -10.66 1.61 -17.79
N GLN A 9 -10.25 2.87 -17.66
CA GLN A 9 -10.34 3.88 -18.72
C GLN A 9 -9.18 3.78 -19.74
N GLY A 10 -8.25 2.85 -19.57
CA GLY A 10 -7.06 2.73 -20.42
C GLY A 10 -6.03 3.84 -20.21
N LYS A 11 -6.13 4.61 -19.11
CA LYS A 11 -5.18 5.68 -18.81
C LYS A 11 -3.84 5.09 -18.40
N PHE A 12 -2.75 5.61 -18.97
CA PHE A 12 -1.42 5.40 -18.44
C PHE A 12 -1.25 6.23 -17.16
N VAL A 13 -1.20 5.54 -16.02
CA VAL A 13 -1.19 6.16 -14.69
C VAL A 13 0.25 6.43 -14.25
N ILE A 14 0.50 7.67 -13.81
CA ILE A 14 1.81 8.07 -13.24
C ILE A 14 1.63 8.31 -11.75
N THR A 15 2.37 7.59 -10.91
CA THR A 15 2.38 7.81 -9.46
C THR A 15 3.70 8.40 -8.98
N CYS A 16 3.65 9.17 -7.90
CA CYS A 16 4.83 9.69 -7.20
C CYS A 16 4.86 9.14 -5.78
N GLU A 17 6.02 8.69 -5.30
CA GLU A 17 6.18 8.28 -3.90
C GLU A 17 6.44 9.48 -3.00
N VAL A 18 5.78 9.50 -1.84
CA VAL A 18 5.84 10.56 -0.85
C VAL A 18 6.27 9.95 0.46
N GLY A 19 7.45 10.34 0.93
CA GLY A 19 7.98 9.96 2.24
C GLY A 19 7.56 10.96 3.31
N PRO A 20 6.73 10.59 4.30
CA PRO A 20 6.37 11.52 5.36
C PRO A 20 7.59 12.04 6.15
N PRO A 21 7.52 13.25 6.72
CA PRO A 21 8.65 13.84 7.44
C PRO A 21 8.92 13.12 8.77
N LYS A 22 10.16 13.27 9.25
CA LYS A 22 10.53 12.92 10.62
C LYS A 22 10.21 14.11 11.52
N GLY A 23 8.93 14.20 11.92
CA GLY A 23 8.36 15.33 12.65
C GLY A 23 6.94 15.62 12.20
N ILE A 24 6.39 16.76 12.63
CA ILE A 24 4.99 17.14 12.36
C ILE A 24 4.85 18.20 11.26
N GLU A 25 5.96 18.76 10.77
CA GLU A 25 6.00 19.82 9.74
C GLU A 25 5.75 19.24 8.34
N ILE A 26 4.49 18.90 8.07
CA ILE A 26 4.04 18.22 6.85
C ILE A 26 3.83 19.17 5.68
N GLU A 27 3.62 20.46 5.95
CA GLU A 27 3.37 21.51 4.98
C GLU A 27 4.48 21.59 3.94
N LYS A 28 5.74 21.43 4.36
CA LYS A 28 6.89 21.41 3.45
C LYS A 28 6.79 20.29 2.40
N VAL A 29 6.34 19.11 2.82
CA VAL A 29 6.13 17.99 1.89
C VAL A 29 5.02 18.35 0.91
N ILE A 30 3.93 18.93 1.38
CA ILE A 30 2.80 19.34 0.52
C ILE A 30 3.24 20.39 -0.51
N ASP A 31 4.02 21.40 -0.09
CA ASP A 31 4.54 22.45 -0.98
C ASP A 31 5.43 21.88 -2.09
N GLU A 32 6.21 20.83 -1.79
CA GLU A 32 7.03 20.12 -2.79
C GLU A 32 6.20 19.33 -3.81
N LEU A 33 4.97 18.90 -3.46
CA LEU A 33 4.08 18.18 -4.36
C LEU A 33 3.27 19.09 -5.29
N GLU A 34 3.10 20.37 -4.94
CA GLU A 34 2.27 21.31 -5.70
C GLU A 34 2.69 21.44 -7.18
N PRO A 35 4.00 21.55 -7.53
CA PRO A 35 4.43 21.58 -8.93
C PRO A 35 4.15 20.29 -9.72
N LEU A 36 3.82 19.19 -9.04
CA LEU A 36 3.55 17.88 -9.60
C LEU A 36 2.06 17.58 -9.78
N ARG A 37 1.17 18.43 -9.23
CA ARG A 37 -0.28 18.21 -9.19
C ARG A 37 -0.90 17.84 -10.53
N SER A 38 -0.51 18.52 -11.60
CA SER A 38 -1.08 18.29 -12.95
C SER A 38 -0.39 17.15 -13.72
N LYS A 39 0.68 16.57 -13.17
CA LYS A 39 1.53 15.56 -13.83
C LYS A 39 1.37 14.16 -13.24
N ILE A 40 0.90 14.09 -11.99
CA ILE A 40 0.83 12.86 -11.19
C ILE A 40 -0.63 12.52 -10.93
N ASP A 41 -0.99 11.26 -11.16
CA ASP A 41 -2.35 10.74 -10.99
C ASP A 41 -2.68 10.40 -9.54
N ALA A 42 -1.69 9.92 -8.79
CA ALA A 42 -1.81 9.55 -7.39
C ALA A 42 -0.45 9.54 -6.68
N PHE A 43 -0.47 9.73 -5.37
CA PHE A 43 0.70 9.86 -4.51
C PHE A 43 0.78 8.68 -3.55
N ASN A 44 1.79 7.83 -3.72
CA ASN A 44 2.06 6.68 -2.86
C ASN A 44 2.70 7.14 -1.56
N VAL A 45 1.93 7.17 -0.47
CA VAL A 45 2.39 7.69 0.83
C VAL A 45 2.94 6.54 1.66
N THR A 46 4.23 6.59 1.96
CA THR A 46 4.89 5.50 2.67
C THR A 46 4.52 5.43 4.14
N ASP A 47 4.57 4.22 4.71
CA ASP A 47 4.29 3.95 6.12
C ASP A 47 5.59 3.55 6.83
N LEU A 48 6.25 4.54 7.43
CA LEU A 48 7.54 4.38 8.14
C LEU A 48 8.56 3.63 7.26
N GLN A 49 8.81 4.17 6.07
CA GLN A 49 9.76 3.64 5.09
C GLN A 49 11.11 3.28 5.71
N SER A 50 11.65 2.11 5.31
CA SER A 50 12.89 1.54 5.86
C SER A 50 12.87 1.36 7.39
N SER A 51 11.69 1.17 7.99
CA SER A 51 11.50 1.06 9.44
C SER A 51 12.00 2.29 10.22
N VAL A 52 11.98 3.46 9.61
CA VAL A 52 12.38 4.73 10.23
C VAL A 52 11.16 5.47 10.77
N LEU A 53 11.21 5.88 12.04
CA LEU A 53 10.11 6.63 12.68
C LEU A 53 9.87 7.97 11.97
N ARG A 54 8.63 8.13 11.49
CA ARG A 54 8.09 9.29 10.77
C ARG A 54 6.62 9.46 11.16
N VAL A 55 5.99 10.56 10.75
CA VAL A 55 4.53 10.65 10.83
C VAL A 55 3.92 9.54 9.95
N GLY A 56 2.84 8.91 10.44
CA GLY A 56 2.21 7.78 9.75
C GLY A 56 1.58 8.17 8.42
N SER A 57 1.42 7.17 7.54
CA SER A 57 0.83 7.36 6.20
C SER A 57 -0.61 7.89 6.27
N MET A 58 -1.41 7.47 7.25
CA MET A 58 -2.82 7.86 7.38
C MET A 58 -3.03 9.36 7.55
N ALA A 59 -2.30 10.00 8.49
CA ALA A 59 -2.41 11.44 8.72
C ALA A 59 -1.99 12.22 7.47
N THR A 60 -0.90 11.80 6.84
CA THR A 60 -0.41 12.40 5.59
C THR A 60 -1.43 12.27 4.46
N CYS A 61 -2.02 11.08 4.27
CA CYS A 61 -3.07 10.85 3.27
C CYS A 61 -4.29 11.73 3.50
N ARG A 62 -4.73 11.89 4.75
CA ARG A 62 -5.87 12.76 5.08
C ARG A 62 -5.59 14.22 4.69
N LEU A 63 -4.40 14.74 4.99
CA LEU A 63 -4.02 16.11 4.63
C LEU A 63 -3.87 16.28 3.11
N LEU A 64 -3.32 15.29 2.41
CA LEU A 64 -3.30 15.27 0.95
C LEU A 64 -4.71 15.32 0.36
N LYS A 65 -5.66 14.58 0.93
CA LYS A 65 -7.08 14.64 0.54
C LYS A 65 -7.69 16.02 0.77
N GLU A 66 -7.37 16.72 1.87
CA GLU A 66 -7.85 18.10 2.11
C GLU A 66 -7.35 19.10 1.07
N LYS A 67 -6.24 18.78 0.40
CA LYS A 67 -5.61 19.57 -0.66
C LYS A 67 -5.89 19.01 -2.04
N ASP A 68 -6.92 18.17 -2.20
CA ASP A 68 -7.34 17.56 -3.46
C ASP A 68 -6.25 16.75 -4.19
N PHE A 69 -5.28 16.20 -3.46
CA PHE A 69 -4.39 15.17 -3.98
C PHE A 69 -5.05 13.78 -3.79
N GLU A 70 -4.68 12.83 -4.66
CA GLU A 70 -5.15 11.45 -4.58
C GLU A 70 -4.08 10.56 -3.93
N PRO A 71 -4.21 10.16 -2.66
CA PRO A 71 -3.23 9.30 -2.01
C PRO A 71 -3.48 7.81 -2.28
N ILE A 72 -2.39 7.05 -2.26
CA ILE A 72 -2.34 5.61 -2.06
C ILE A 72 -1.68 5.38 -0.71
N MET A 73 -2.45 4.93 0.28
CA MET A 73 -1.94 4.74 1.63
C MET A 73 -1.23 3.40 1.74
N GLN A 74 0.08 3.43 2.02
CA GLN A 74 0.77 2.23 2.45
C GLN A 74 0.32 1.82 3.85
N LEU A 75 0.12 0.53 4.06
CA LEU A 75 -0.18 -0.06 5.36
C LEU A 75 0.73 -1.27 5.59
N THR A 76 1.55 -1.21 6.63
CA THR A 76 2.58 -2.22 6.92
C THR A 76 2.22 -3.10 8.11
N CYS A 77 2.48 -4.40 8.02
CA CYS A 77 2.23 -5.37 9.11
C CYS A 77 3.33 -5.43 10.18
N ARG A 78 4.49 -4.81 9.93
CA ARG A 78 5.68 -4.84 10.79
C ARG A 78 5.39 -4.48 12.24
N ASP A 79 4.60 -3.44 12.48
CA ASP A 79 4.48 -2.77 13.79
C ASP A 79 3.05 -2.79 14.37
N ARG A 80 2.09 -3.43 13.70
CA ARG A 80 0.68 -3.49 14.11
C ARG A 80 0.15 -4.91 14.04
N ASN A 81 -0.71 -5.26 15.00
CA ASN A 81 -1.43 -6.54 15.01
C ASN A 81 -2.71 -6.46 14.17
N ARG A 82 -3.43 -7.58 14.00
CA ARG A 82 -4.67 -7.65 13.22
C ARG A 82 -5.77 -6.69 13.69
N LEU A 83 -5.82 -6.32 14.97
CA LEU A 83 -6.81 -5.34 15.46
C LEU A 83 -6.43 -3.95 14.98
N GLY A 84 -5.17 -3.55 15.18
CA GLY A 84 -4.65 -2.27 14.70
C GLY A 84 -4.77 -2.13 13.19
N LEU A 85 -4.40 -3.17 12.43
CA LEU A 85 -4.48 -3.16 10.97
C LEU A 85 -5.92 -3.03 10.45
N GLN A 86 -6.88 -3.79 11.01
CA GLN A 86 -8.28 -3.66 10.61
C GLN A 86 -8.87 -2.31 11.01
N SER A 87 -8.52 -1.81 12.20
CA SER A 87 -8.91 -0.47 12.65
C SER A 87 -8.40 0.59 11.67
N ASP A 88 -7.12 0.52 11.28
CA ASP A 88 -6.52 1.50 10.36
C ASP A 88 -7.20 1.50 8.99
N VAL A 89 -7.61 0.33 8.49
CA VAL A 89 -8.38 0.22 7.24
C VAL A 89 -9.75 0.90 7.37
N LEU A 90 -10.49 0.65 8.46
CA LEU A 90 -11.77 1.31 8.69
C LEU A 90 -11.61 2.83 8.87
N SER A 91 -10.58 3.26 9.61
CA SER A 91 -10.22 4.67 9.75
C SER A 91 -9.90 5.32 8.41
N ALA A 92 -9.17 4.62 7.52
CA ALA A 92 -8.88 5.11 6.18
C ALA A 92 -10.16 5.36 5.36
N ALA A 93 -11.14 4.45 5.43
CA ALA A 93 -12.45 4.64 4.80
C ALA A 93 -13.18 5.87 5.36
N VAL A 94 -13.21 6.04 6.68
CA VAL A 94 -13.83 7.21 7.34
C VAL A 94 -13.17 8.52 6.87
N LEU A 95 -11.86 8.50 6.64
CA LEU A 95 -11.09 9.66 6.16
C LEU A 95 -11.18 9.87 4.63
N GLY A 96 -11.97 9.06 3.92
CA GLY A 96 -12.17 9.18 2.48
C GLY A 96 -10.99 8.74 1.63
N ILE A 97 -10.11 7.90 2.19
CA ILE A 97 -9.01 7.25 1.46
C ILE A 97 -9.58 6.06 0.70
N GLU A 98 -9.27 5.95 -0.59
CA GLU A 98 -9.87 4.94 -1.47
C GLU A 98 -8.84 3.96 -2.07
N ASN A 99 -7.54 4.19 -1.86
CA ASN A 99 -6.47 3.37 -2.42
C ASN A 99 -5.52 2.92 -1.31
N LEU A 100 -5.30 1.61 -1.20
CA LEU A 100 -4.43 1.01 -0.20
C LEU A 100 -3.32 0.21 -0.87
N LEU A 101 -2.13 0.22 -0.29
CA LEU A 101 -1.03 -0.67 -0.66
C LEU A 101 -0.64 -1.51 0.55
N CYS A 102 -0.96 -2.81 0.51
CA CYS A 102 -0.76 -3.74 1.63
C CYS A 102 0.66 -4.34 1.60
N LEU A 103 1.40 -4.15 2.69
CA LEU A 103 2.81 -4.51 2.79
C LEU A 103 3.10 -5.33 4.05
N THR A 104 4.01 -6.30 3.95
CA THR A 104 4.56 -6.96 5.16
C THR A 104 5.38 -5.96 5.98
N GLY A 105 6.17 -5.11 5.31
CA GLY A 105 7.10 -4.18 5.93
C GLY A 105 8.48 -4.81 6.17
N ASP A 106 9.49 -3.95 6.29
CA ASP A 106 10.87 -4.34 6.59
C ASP A 106 11.02 -4.73 8.06
N HIS A 107 12.06 -5.47 8.43
CA HIS A 107 12.28 -5.76 9.86
C HIS A 107 12.67 -4.47 10.62
N PRO A 108 12.21 -4.23 11.87
CA PRO A 108 12.57 -3.03 12.65
C PRO A 108 14.09 -2.86 12.83
N GLN A 109 14.85 -3.95 12.87
CA GLN A 109 16.32 -3.93 12.95
C GLN A 109 17.01 -3.17 11.81
N LEU A 110 16.34 -2.99 10.66
CA LEU A 110 16.89 -2.24 9.53
C LEU A 110 16.70 -0.72 9.68
N GLY A 111 15.89 -0.31 10.66
CA GLY A 111 15.51 1.08 10.89
C GLY A 111 16.26 1.75 12.04
N ASP A 112 15.68 2.84 12.52
CA ASP A 112 16.27 3.68 13.58
C ASP A 112 15.81 3.30 15.00
N HIS A 113 14.95 2.29 15.12
CA HIS A 113 14.49 1.70 16.39
C HIS A 113 14.68 0.18 16.39
N PRO A 114 15.93 -0.33 16.36
CA PRO A 114 16.20 -1.75 16.19
C PRO A 114 15.72 -2.63 17.35
N GLU A 115 15.52 -2.04 18.53
CA GLU A 115 15.01 -2.70 19.75
C GLU A 115 13.47 -2.80 19.77
N ALA A 116 12.76 -2.20 18.79
CA ALA A 116 11.31 -2.27 18.73
C ALA A 116 10.84 -3.70 18.44
N MET A 117 9.76 -4.12 19.11
CA MET A 117 9.20 -5.46 18.93
C MET A 117 8.66 -5.64 17.50
N PRO A 118 9.10 -6.66 16.75
CA PRO A 118 8.53 -6.99 15.46
C PRO A 118 7.17 -7.67 15.67
N VAL A 119 6.09 -7.04 15.21
CA VAL A 119 4.72 -7.54 15.45
C VAL A 119 4.36 -8.64 14.45
N PHE A 120 4.37 -8.32 13.15
CA PHE A 120 4.11 -9.27 12.04
C PHE A 120 2.99 -10.31 12.31
N ASP A 121 1.91 -9.88 12.97
CA ASP A 121 0.75 -10.77 13.25
C ASP A 121 0.10 -11.25 11.95
N LEU A 122 0.22 -10.44 10.89
CA LEU A 122 -0.16 -10.76 9.52
C LEU A 122 1.03 -10.53 8.58
N ASP A 123 1.01 -11.17 7.42
CA ASP A 123 1.79 -10.76 6.26
C ASP A 123 0.93 -10.00 5.22
N SER A 124 1.54 -9.50 4.13
CA SER A 124 0.82 -8.78 3.08
C SER A 124 -0.33 -9.57 2.44
N VAL A 125 -0.24 -10.90 2.35
CA VAL A 125 -1.31 -11.73 1.76
C VAL A 125 -2.48 -11.82 2.73
N GLN A 126 -2.18 -12.04 4.02
CA GLN A 126 -3.20 -12.08 5.07
C GLN A 126 -3.85 -10.71 5.28
N LEU A 127 -3.08 -9.62 5.17
CA LEU A 127 -3.62 -8.27 5.22
C LEU A 127 -4.58 -7.99 4.06
N LEU A 128 -4.23 -8.36 2.82
CA LEU A 128 -5.15 -8.27 1.67
C LEU A 128 -6.45 -9.03 1.93
N SER A 129 -6.34 -10.26 2.45
CA SER A 129 -7.52 -11.07 2.80
C SER A 129 -8.37 -10.42 3.90
N ALA A 130 -7.74 -9.80 4.90
CA ALA A 130 -8.44 -9.08 5.96
C ALA A 130 -9.19 -7.86 5.39
N VAL A 131 -8.54 -7.06 4.54
CA VAL A 131 -9.18 -5.91 3.90
C VAL A 131 -10.33 -6.35 2.99
N LYS A 132 -10.17 -7.43 2.24
CA LYS A 132 -11.24 -8.03 1.43
C LYS A 132 -12.42 -8.49 2.29
N GLY A 133 -12.16 -9.05 3.48
CA GLY A 133 -13.19 -9.35 4.48
C GLY A 133 -13.98 -8.10 4.89
N LEU A 134 -13.27 -7.03 5.25
CA LEU A 134 -13.90 -5.75 5.64
C LEU A 134 -14.73 -5.15 4.50
N MET A 135 -14.23 -5.22 3.26
CA MET A 135 -14.98 -4.79 2.06
C MET A 135 -16.22 -5.64 1.78
N ASN A 136 -16.30 -6.85 2.33
CA ASN A 136 -17.48 -7.72 2.31
C ASN A 136 -18.35 -7.57 3.57
N GLY A 137 -18.04 -6.60 4.45
CA GLY A 137 -18.83 -6.30 5.64
C GLY A 137 -18.54 -7.18 6.84
N LYS A 138 -17.39 -7.86 6.89
CA LYS A 138 -17.00 -8.71 8.03
C LYS A 138 -15.58 -8.44 8.52
N ASP A 139 -15.39 -8.48 9.83
CA ASP A 139 -14.05 -8.51 10.41
C ASP A 139 -13.40 -9.90 10.30
N MET A 140 -12.14 -10.02 10.71
CA MET A 140 -11.40 -11.29 10.72
C MET A 140 -11.94 -12.34 11.71
N ALA A 141 -12.76 -11.93 12.69
CA ALA A 141 -13.45 -12.85 13.59
C ALA A 141 -14.81 -13.33 13.02
N GLY A 142 -15.24 -12.78 11.89
CA GLY A 142 -16.49 -13.10 11.22
C GLY A 142 -17.69 -12.25 11.68
N ASN A 143 -17.47 -11.27 12.55
CA ASN A 143 -18.50 -10.35 13.02
C ASN A 143 -18.91 -9.41 11.88
N ASP A 144 -20.19 -9.07 11.83
CA ASP A 144 -20.72 -8.12 10.86
C ASP A 144 -20.31 -6.68 11.22
N LEU A 145 -19.94 -5.92 10.20
CA LEU A 145 -19.71 -4.48 10.31
C LEU A 145 -21.02 -3.73 10.16
N GLU A 146 -21.17 -2.66 10.93
CA GLU A 146 -22.32 -1.77 10.80
C GLU A 146 -22.23 -0.92 9.52
N GLY A 147 -23.37 -0.79 8.84
CA GLY A 147 -23.51 0.10 7.68
C GLY A 147 -22.98 -0.48 6.38
N ARG A 148 -22.65 0.40 5.44
CA ARG A 148 -22.16 0.02 4.11
C ARG A 148 -20.69 -0.37 4.21
N PRO A 149 -20.26 -1.54 3.71
CA PRO A 149 -18.86 -1.91 3.68
C PRO A 149 -18.01 -0.89 2.92
N PRO A 150 -16.78 -0.62 3.38
CA PRO A 150 -15.85 0.23 2.65
C PRO A 150 -15.47 -0.44 1.32
N HIS A 151 -14.92 0.35 0.40
CA HIS A 151 -14.43 -0.18 -0.86
C HIS A 151 -13.16 0.53 -1.28
N PHE A 152 -12.09 -0.21 -1.48
CA PHE A 152 -10.78 0.29 -1.83
C PHE A 152 -10.30 -0.28 -3.16
N ALA A 153 -9.42 0.43 -3.85
CA ALA A 153 -8.49 -0.17 -4.79
C ALA A 153 -7.33 -0.80 -4.00
N LEU A 154 -7.20 -2.13 -4.06
CA LEU A 154 -6.20 -2.85 -3.28
C LEU A 154 -4.92 -3.13 -4.08
N GLY A 155 -3.81 -2.60 -3.60
CA GLY A 155 -2.51 -2.80 -4.18
C GLY A 155 -1.61 -3.69 -3.32
N ALA A 156 -0.61 -4.27 -3.97
CA ALA A 156 0.47 -4.96 -3.29
C ALA A 156 1.81 -4.74 -4.01
N THR A 157 2.90 -5.27 -3.46
CA THR A 157 4.23 -5.19 -4.10
C THR A 157 4.74 -6.52 -4.62
N VAL A 158 5.63 -6.47 -5.60
CA VAL A 158 6.38 -7.63 -6.11
C VAL A 158 7.81 -7.23 -6.44
N ASN A 159 8.79 -8.11 -6.20
CA ASN A 159 10.18 -7.85 -6.57
C ASN A 159 10.53 -8.64 -7.85
N PRO A 160 10.58 -7.98 -9.02
CA PRO A 160 10.93 -8.66 -10.28
C PRO A 160 12.42 -9.05 -10.36
N GLY A 161 13.28 -8.45 -9.53
CA GLY A 161 14.72 -8.74 -9.48
C GLY A 161 15.12 -9.78 -8.44
N ALA A 162 14.16 -10.44 -7.79
CA ALA A 162 14.46 -11.46 -6.79
C ALA A 162 15.11 -12.71 -7.40
N ASP A 163 16.00 -13.32 -6.64
CA ASP A 163 16.68 -14.57 -6.99
C ASP A 163 16.65 -15.51 -5.77
N PRO A 164 15.96 -16.66 -5.84
CA PRO A 164 15.16 -17.16 -6.97
C PRO A 164 13.86 -16.35 -7.19
N LEU A 165 13.39 -16.31 -8.44
CA LEU A 165 12.20 -15.53 -8.83
C LEU A 165 10.89 -16.29 -8.56
N GLU A 166 10.91 -17.62 -8.68
CA GLU A 166 9.73 -18.48 -8.57
C GLU A 166 8.94 -18.26 -7.27
N PRO A 167 9.56 -18.16 -6.08
CA PRO A 167 8.81 -17.85 -4.84
C PRO A 167 8.11 -16.49 -4.86
N GLN A 168 8.66 -15.49 -5.56
CA GLN A 168 8.01 -14.18 -5.69
C GLN A 168 6.76 -14.27 -6.57
N ILE A 169 6.80 -15.06 -7.64
CA ILE A 169 5.64 -15.28 -8.51
C ILE A 169 4.54 -16.03 -7.75
N ILE A 170 4.89 -17.10 -7.03
CA ILE A 170 3.92 -17.81 -6.17
C ILE A 170 3.30 -16.87 -5.13
N LYS A 171 4.09 -15.98 -4.53
CA LYS A 171 3.58 -14.97 -3.59
C LYS A 171 2.69 -13.95 -4.29
N MET A 172 3.01 -13.54 -5.51
CA MET A 172 2.18 -12.65 -6.32
C MET A 172 0.82 -13.29 -6.65
N GLU A 173 0.79 -14.56 -7.04
CA GLU A 173 -0.45 -15.33 -7.29
C GLU A 173 -1.34 -15.35 -6.05
N LYS A 174 -0.77 -15.67 -4.87
CA LYS A 174 -1.51 -15.62 -3.60
C LYS A 174 -2.05 -14.23 -3.27
N LYS A 175 -1.32 -13.16 -3.62
CA LYS A 175 -1.80 -11.78 -3.43
C LYS A 175 -2.99 -11.46 -4.34
N ILE A 176 -2.97 -11.93 -5.60
CA ILE A 176 -4.10 -11.80 -6.53
C ILE A 176 -5.33 -12.52 -5.97
N GLU A 177 -5.18 -13.77 -5.53
CA GLU A 177 -6.27 -14.56 -4.92
C GLU A 177 -6.85 -13.86 -3.67
N ALA A 178 -5.98 -13.28 -2.85
CA ALA A 178 -6.35 -12.50 -1.66
C ALA A 178 -7.03 -11.16 -1.99
N GLY A 179 -7.02 -10.72 -3.25
CA GLY A 179 -7.77 -9.55 -3.73
C GLY A 179 -6.93 -8.36 -4.16
N ALA A 180 -5.62 -8.50 -4.38
CA ALA A 180 -4.84 -7.43 -5.00
C ALA A 180 -5.32 -7.16 -6.44
N GLU A 181 -5.61 -5.90 -6.74
CA GLU A 181 -6.06 -5.39 -8.04
C GLU A 181 -4.93 -4.72 -8.82
N PHE A 182 -3.83 -4.35 -8.16
CA PHE A 182 -2.64 -3.80 -8.82
C PHE A 182 -1.36 -4.10 -8.06
N PHE A 183 -0.23 -3.98 -8.75
CA PHE A 183 1.10 -4.20 -8.19
C PHE A 183 2.03 -3.02 -8.43
N GLN A 184 2.82 -2.68 -7.42
CA GLN A 184 3.99 -1.80 -7.55
C GLN A 184 5.26 -2.65 -7.42
N THR A 185 6.16 -2.54 -8.38
CA THR A 185 7.42 -3.28 -8.32
C THR A 185 8.42 -2.58 -7.41
N GLN A 186 9.42 -3.31 -6.93
CA GLN A 186 10.65 -2.67 -6.47
C GLN A 186 11.36 -1.94 -7.63
N ALA A 187 12.29 -1.05 -7.28
CA ALA A 187 13.07 -0.31 -8.27
C ALA A 187 13.76 -1.27 -9.25
N VAL A 188 13.59 -1.02 -10.55
CA VAL A 188 14.14 -1.84 -11.62
C VAL A 188 15.36 -1.14 -12.19
N TYR A 189 16.54 -1.75 -11.98
CA TYR A 189 17.80 -1.31 -12.59
C TYR A 189 18.27 -2.25 -13.71
N GLU A 190 17.81 -3.50 -13.69
CA GLU A 190 18.13 -4.53 -14.68
C GLU A 190 16.90 -4.81 -15.54
N VAL A 191 16.80 -4.12 -16.69
CA VAL A 191 15.64 -4.19 -17.59
C VAL A 191 15.38 -5.61 -18.09
N ASP A 192 16.43 -6.40 -18.34
CA ASP A 192 16.30 -7.78 -18.81
C ASP A 192 15.65 -8.69 -17.78
N LYS A 193 15.99 -8.52 -16.49
CA LYS A 193 15.33 -9.28 -15.41
C LYS A 193 13.86 -8.92 -15.30
N PHE A 194 13.53 -7.64 -15.44
CA PHE A 194 12.14 -7.19 -15.45
C PHE A 194 11.36 -7.73 -16.65
N ALA A 195 11.94 -7.70 -17.85
CA ALA A 195 11.32 -8.29 -19.04
C ALA A 195 11.05 -9.79 -18.86
N ASN A 196 12.02 -10.54 -18.34
CA ASN A 196 11.85 -11.96 -18.03
C ASN A 196 10.76 -12.21 -16.96
N PHE A 197 10.70 -11.37 -15.93
CA PHE A 197 9.60 -11.40 -14.96
C PHE A 197 8.25 -11.18 -15.63
N CYS A 198 8.13 -10.15 -16.47
CA CYS A 198 6.90 -9.87 -17.23
C CYS A 198 6.45 -11.07 -18.05
N GLU A 199 7.35 -11.73 -18.79
CA GLU A 199 7.04 -12.96 -19.53
C GLU A 199 6.48 -14.07 -18.63
N LYS A 200 7.12 -14.31 -17.49
CA LYS A 200 6.74 -15.36 -16.53
C LYS A 200 5.40 -15.10 -15.84
N VAL A 201 4.89 -13.86 -15.82
CA VAL A 201 3.61 -13.51 -15.18
C VAL A 201 2.50 -13.17 -16.17
N LYS A 202 2.72 -13.31 -17.49
CA LYS A 202 1.71 -13.01 -18.53
C LYS A 202 0.41 -13.81 -18.40
N HIS A 203 0.44 -14.97 -17.73
CA HIS A 203 -0.75 -15.78 -17.49
C HIS A 203 -1.65 -15.21 -16.39
N LEU A 204 -1.12 -14.30 -15.57
CA LEU A 204 -1.87 -13.60 -14.53
C LEU A 204 -2.62 -12.42 -15.17
N LYS A 205 -3.90 -12.30 -14.83
CA LYS A 205 -4.81 -11.26 -15.34
C LYS A 205 -5.01 -10.14 -14.34
#